data_AF-A0A0N4ZI57-F1
#
_entry.id   AF-A0A0N4ZI57-F1
#
_cell.length_a   1.000
_cell.length_b   1.000
_cell.length_c   1.000
_cell.angle_alpha   90.00
_cell.angle_beta   90.00
_cell.angle_gamma   90.00
#
_symmetry.space_group_name_H-M   'P 1'
#
loop_
_entity.id
_entity.type
_entity.pdbx_description
1 polymer ?
#
loop_
_entity_poly.entity_id
_entity_poly.type
_entity_poly.pdbx_seq_one_letter_code
_entity_poly.pdbx_strand_id
1 'polypeptide(L)'
;MMSFEPFMGQILLFTEGVTVYFNNISWIAVWTCYHVFTFCLSFCNVTLTFIYRYFILIHNYVLGRTQFILLTVFVIFWNLMFVLFLGLSLVNEKSPNYNIILQRAKEVYKEEIEHGSSQLVILDIFGTFGVLFNAFLTLTIVLASIIIIYCFAKIRITLNSQQNIMSKRSKELQRQLNKAMLIHASVPMIICFLPISILELMGYFNINIKAFCTLFFFAFEWVPFFNGIISLTLIGSCRNYTKKIFGLEVKVEKITQATVID
;
A
#
# COMPACT_ATOMS: atom_id res chain seq x y z
N MET A 1 -5.98 8.70 -14.02
CA MET A 1 -6.12 8.95 -12.57
C MET A 1 -7.59 8.84 -12.24
N MET A 2 -7.96 8.31 -11.08
CA MET A 2 -9.36 8.15 -10.72
C MET A 2 -9.63 8.91 -9.42
N SER A 3 -10.73 9.64 -9.38
CA SER A 3 -11.25 10.25 -8.16
C SER A 3 -12.45 9.46 -7.66
N PHE A 4 -12.64 9.46 -6.35
CA PHE A 4 -13.67 8.70 -5.65
C PHE A 4 -14.57 9.68 -4.91
N GLU A 5 -15.88 9.54 -4.96
CA GLU A 5 -16.79 10.41 -4.19
C GLU A 5 -17.86 9.57 -3.49
N PRO A 6 -18.05 9.72 -2.17
CA PRO A 6 -19.21 9.13 -1.51
C PRO A 6 -20.49 9.83 -1.97
N PHE A 7 -21.46 9.07 -2.45
CA PHE A 7 -22.73 9.59 -2.94
C PHE A 7 -23.89 8.62 -2.68
N MET A 8 -24.86 9.04 -1.86
CA MET A 8 -26.06 8.26 -1.54
C MET A 8 -25.76 6.83 -1.05
N GLY A 9 -24.70 6.68 -0.25
CA GLY A 9 -24.23 5.38 0.22
C GLY A 9 -23.51 4.52 -0.83
N GLN A 10 -23.25 5.07 -2.02
CA GLN A 10 -22.40 4.47 -3.05
C GLN A 10 -21.07 5.22 -3.09
N ILE A 11 -20.09 4.63 -3.77
CA ILE A 11 -18.86 5.32 -4.16
C ILE A 11 -18.90 5.54 -5.67
N LEU A 12 -18.79 6.79 -6.09
CA LEU A 12 -18.65 7.18 -7.47
C LEU A 12 -17.17 7.23 -7.82
N LEU A 13 -16.78 6.63 -8.94
CA LEU A 13 -15.44 6.71 -9.48
C LEU A 13 -15.48 7.52 -10.77
N PHE A 14 -14.78 8.65 -10.78
CA PHE A 14 -14.63 9.47 -11.98
C PHE A 14 -13.30 9.17 -12.65
N THR A 15 -13.32 9.07 -13.98
CA THR A 15 -12.09 8.98 -14.77
C THR A 15 -11.48 10.36 -14.98
N GLU A 16 -10.19 10.49 -14.68
CA GLU A 16 -9.40 11.71 -14.92
C GLU A 16 -8.08 11.38 -15.64
N GLY A 17 -7.46 12.34 -16.33
CA GLY A 17 -6.19 12.13 -17.04
C GLY A 17 -6.25 11.03 -18.10
N VAL A 18 -5.29 10.09 -18.12
CA VAL A 18 -5.18 9.07 -19.18
C VAL A 18 -6.41 8.15 -19.27
N THR A 19 -7.12 7.93 -18.16
CA THR A 19 -8.31 7.07 -18.14
C THR A 19 -9.51 7.68 -18.87
N VAL A 20 -9.48 8.98 -19.18
CA VAL A 20 -10.53 9.67 -19.98
C VAL A 20 -10.52 9.18 -21.44
N TYR A 21 -9.37 8.73 -21.95
CA TYR A 21 -9.26 8.20 -23.32
C TYR A 21 -9.88 6.81 -23.50
N PHE A 22 -10.28 6.15 -22.40
CA PHE A 22 -10.99 4.89 -22.50
C PHE A 22 -12.48 5.15 -22.76
N ASN A 23 -12.92 4.83 -23.97
CA ASN A 23 -14.33 5.00 -24.37
C ASN A 23 -15.29 4.00 -23.72
N ASN A 24 -14.80 2.97 -23.03
CA ASN A 24 -15.64 1.89 -22.50
C ASN A 24 -15.45 1.74 -20.98
N ILE A 25 -16.57 1.88 -20.26
CA ILE A 25 -16.70 1.74 -18.81
C ILE A 25 -16.11 0.42 -18.30
N SER A 26 -16.24 -0.67 -19.06
CA SER A 26 -15.68 -1.98 -18.69
C SER A 26 -14.16 -1.95 -18.62
N TRP A 27 -13.49 -1.23 -19.52
CA TRP A 27 -12.03 -1.09 -19.50
C TRP A 27 -11.56 -0.24 -18.32
N ILE A 28 -12.33 0.79 -17.96
CA ILE A 28 -12.06 1.61 -16.77
C ILE A 28 -12.18 0.76 -15.52
N ALA A 29 -13.27 -0.02 -15.38
CA ALA A 29 -13.46 -0.94 -14.26
C ALA A 29 -12.30 -1.94 -14.13
N VAL A 30 -11.84 -2.54 -15.23
CA VAL A 30 -10.67 -3.44 -15.25
C VAL A 30 -9.41 -2.71 -14.77
N TRP A 31 -9.17 -1.48 -15.23
CA TRP A 31 -8.04 -0.67 -14.77
C TRP A 31 -8.12 -0.31 -13.29
N THR A 32 -9.31 0.02 -12.78
CA THR A 32 -9.55 0.22 -11.34
C THR A 32 -9.18 -1.01 -10.54
N CYS A 33 -9.72 -2.17 -10.94
CA CYS A 33 -9.46 -3.45 -10.31
C CYS A 33 -7.96 -3.79 -10.33
N TYR A 34 -7.28 -3.55 -11.45
CA TYR A 34 -5.83 -3.77 -11.58
C TYR A 34 -5.03 -2.84 -10.67
N HIS A 35 -5.37 -1.55 -10.62
CA HIS A 35 -4.68 -0.60 -9.74
C HIS A 35 -4.81 -1.00 -8.27
N VAL A 36 -6.03 -1.30 -7.83
CA VAL A 36 -6.30 -1.76 -6.46
C VAL A 36 -5.58 -3.08 -6.15
N PHE A 37 -5.56 -4.03 -7.10
CA PHE A 37 -4.81 -5.28 -6.98
C PHE A 37 -3.32 -5.03 -6.71
N THR A 38 -2.68 -4.19 -7.53
CA THR A 38 -1.23 -3.92 -7.43
C THR A 38 -0.88 -3.25 -6.11
N PHE A 39 -1.75 -2.35 -5.63
CA PHE A 39 -1.59 -1.69 -4.34
C PHE A 39 -1.64 -2.69 -3.18
N CYS A 40 -2.69 -3.52 -3.11
CA CYS A 40 -2.85 -4.51 -2.04
C CYS A 40 -1.75 -5.59 -2.08
N LEU A 41 -1.33 -6.00 -3.28
CA LEU A 41 -0.20 -6.92 -3.46
C LEU A 41 1.10 -6.31 -2.92
N SER A 42 1.37 -5.04 -3.20
CA SER A 42 2.54 -4.31 -2.69
C SER A 42 2.55 -4.29 -1.15
N PHE A 43 1.41 -3.99 -0.53
CA PHE A 43 1.27 -4.01 0.92
C PHE A 43 1.51 -5.40 1.52
N CYS A 44 0.89 -6.45 0.95
CA CYS A 44 1.09 -7.82 1.42
C CYS A 44 2.54 -8.31 1.22
N ASN A 45 3.24 -7.81 0.20
CA ASN A 45 4.65 -8.13 -0.03
C ASN A 45 5.56 -7.60 1.09
N VAL A 46 5.18 -6.49 1.75
CA VAL A 46 5.87 -6.02 2.97
C VAL A 46 5.75 -7.07 4.07
N THR A 47 4.55 -7.64 4.28
CA THR A 47 4.33 -8.73 5.25
C THR A 47 5.20 -9.95 4.93
N LEU A 48 5.27 -10.36 3.66
CA LEU A 48 6.15 -11.47 3.22
C LEU A 48 7.62 -11.22 3.58
N THR A 49 8.09 -9.98 3.41
CA THR A 49 9.47 -9.60 3.75
C THR A 49 9.74 -9.75 5.25
N PHE A 50 8.77 -9.39 6.10
CA PHE A 50 8.88 -9.59 7.55
C PHE A 50 8.87 -11.07 7.94
N ILE A 51 8.00 -11.88 7.34
CA ILE A 51 7.94 -13.33 7.57
C ILE A 51 9.27 -13.97 7.18
N TYR A 52 9.79 -13.66 5.99
CA TYR A 52 11.06 -14.20 5.50
C TYR A 52 12.21 -13.88 6.46
N ARG A 53 12.31 -12.63 6.92
CA ARG A 53 13.32 -12.22 7.91
C ARG A 53 13.14 -12.88 9.26
N TYR A 54 11.91 -13.08 9.69
CA TYR A 54 11.61 -13.78 10.94
C TYR A 54 12.18 -15.20 10.93
N PHE A 55 11.96 -15.96 9.84
CA PHE A 55 12.51 -17.31 9.70
C PHE A 55 14.05 -17.32 9.70
N ILE A 56 14.68 -16.39 8.99
CA ILE A 56 16.14 -16.32 8.93
C ILE A 56 16.74 -15.97 10.29
N LEU A 57 16.25 -14.92 10.96
CA LEU A 57 16.91 -14.39 12.15
C LEU A 57 16.59 -15.18 13.43
N ILE A 58 15.42 -15.80 13.50
CA ILE A 58 14.95 -16.46 14.73
C ILE A 58 15.10 -17.97 14.63
N HIS A 59 14.75 -18.55 13.49
CA HIS A 59 14.83 -19.99 13.28
C HIS A 59 16.12 -20.42 12.59
N ASN A 60 17.00 -19.49 12.21
CA ASN A 60 18.18 -19.75 11.37
C ASN A 60 17.81 -20.55 10.10
N TYR A 61 16.60 -20.32 9.60
CA TYR A 61 16.02 -21.07 8.50
C TYR A 61 15.87 -20.16 7.28
N VAL A 62 16.58 -20.50 6.20
CA VAL A 62 16.39 -19.84 4.91
C VAL A 62 15.30 -20.60 4.17
N LEU A 63 14.17 -19.94 3.92
CA LEU A 63 13.09 -20.49 3.10
C LEU A 63 13.66 -20.92 1.75
N GLY A 64 13.40 -22.18 1.39
CA GLY A 64 13.79 -22.71 0.09
C GLY A 64 13.09 -21.98 -1.05
N ARG A 65 13.67 -22.02 -2.26
CA ARG A 65 13.10 -21.34 -3.44
C ARG A 65 11.64 -21.71 -3.68
N THR A 66 11.31 -23.00 -3.55
CA THR A 66 9.93 -23.51 -3.73
C THR A 66 8.98 -23.01 -2.65
N GLN A 67 9.39 -23.00 -1.38
CA GLN A 67 8.56 -22.50 -0.28
C GLN A 67 8.28 -21.01 -0.40
N PHE A 68 9.29 -20.22 -0.78
CA PHE A 68 9.12 -18.79 -1.01
C PHE A 68 8.16 -18.53 -2.17
N ILE A 69 8.31 -19.25 -3.28
CA ILE A 69 7.39 -19.16 -4.43
C ILE A 69 5.97 -19.54 -4.02
N LEU A 70 5.77 -20.64 -3.28
CA LEU A 70 4.45 -21.05 -2.81
C LEU A 70 3.80 -19.97 -1.93
N LEU A 71 4.57 -19.37 -1.03
CA LEU A 71 4.10 -18.30 -0.17
C LEU A 71 3.71 -17.04 -0.99
N THR A 72 4.50 -16.69 -2.00
CA THR A 72 4.17 -15.58 -2.91
C THR A 72 2.91 -15.87 -3.73
N VAL A 73 2.77 -17.08 -4.28
CA VAL A 73 1.56 -17.51 -5.03
C VAL A 73 0.32 -17.47 -4.14
N PHE A 74 0.43 -17.90 -2.88
CA PHE A 74 -0.66 -17.81 -1.92
C PHE A 74 -1.11 -16.35 -1.70
N VAL A 75 -0.17 -15.41 -1.55
CA VAL A 75 -0.49 -13.99 -1.40
C VAL A 75 -1.12 -13.41 -2.66
N ILE A 76 -0.64 -13.80 -3.85
CA ILE A 76 -1.25 -13.39 -5.12
C ILE A 76 -2.70 -13.88 -5.18
N PHE A 77 -2.95 -15.16 -4.86
CA PHE A 77 -4.29 -15.73 -4.86
C PHE A 77 -5.22 -15.04 -3.86
N TRP A 78 -4.74 -14.74 -2.65
CA TRP A 78 -5.47 -13.98 -1.65
C TRP A 78 -5.92 -12.60 -2.19
N ASN A 79 -5.02 -11.89 -2.88
CA ASN A 79 -5.33 -10.60 -3.48
C ASN A 79 -6.22 -10.71 -4.73
N LEU A 80 -6.20 -11.83 -5.45
CA LEU A 80 -7.14 -12.07 -6.56
C LEU A 80 -8.58 -12.23 -6.05
N MET A 81 -8.79 -12.92 -4.92
CA MET A 81 -10.11 -13.00 -4.28
C MET A 81 -10.65 -11.63 -3.89
N PHE A 82 -9.78 -10.76 -3.37
CA PHE A 82 -10.13 -9.38 -3.04
C PHE A 82 -10.64 -8.60 -4.25
N VAL A 83 -9.93 -8.68 -5.38
CA VAL A 83 -10.31 -8.00 -6.63
C VAL A 83 -11.59 -8.57 -7.22
N LEU A 84 -11.83 -9.87 -7.05
CA LEU A 84 -13.06 -10.50 -7.49
C LEU A 84 -14.28 -9.93 -6.74
N PHE A 85 -14.19 -9.74 -5.42
CA PHE A 85 -15.26 -9.08 -4.67
C PHE A 85 -15.46 -7.62 -5.09
N LEU A 86 -14.38 -6.88 -5.35
CA LEU A 86 -14.46 -5.52 -5.88
C LEU A 86 -15.15 -5.47 -7.25
N GLY A 87 -14.78 -6.36 -8.16
CA GLY A 87 -15.39 -6.40 -9.49
C GLY A 87 -16.89 -6.72 -9.44
N LEU A 88 -17.30 -7.60 -8.52
CA LEU A 88 -18.70 -7.98 -8.31
C LEU A 88 -19.52 -6.90 -7.57
N SER A 89 -18.88 -6.00 -6.82
CA SER A 89 -19.56 -4.87 -6.17
C SER A 89 -19.75 -3.66 -7.09
N LEU A 90 -19.17 -3.68 -8.30
CA LEU A 90 -19.46 -2.66 -9.31
C LEU A 90 -20.88 -2.80 -9.83
N VAL A 91 -21.61 -1.68 -9.86
CA VAL A 91 -22.97 -1.64 -10.38
C VAL A 91 -22.92 -1.80 -11.90
N ASN A 92 -23.66 -2.78 -12.41
CA ASN A 92 -23.74 -3.04 -13.84
C ASN A 92 -24.40 -1.86 -14.57
N GLU A 93 -23.73 -1.34 -15.60
CA GLU A 93 -24.21 -0.25 -16.47
C GLU A 93 -25.62 -0.51 -17.03
N LYS A 94 -25.95 -1.77 -17.31
CA LYS A 94 -27.26 -2.16 -17.88
C LYS A 94 -28.38 -2.20 -16.85
N SER A 95 -28.08 -2.02 -15.56
CA SER A 95 -29.08 -2.08 -14.50
C SER A 95 -29.91 -0.78 -14.42
N PRO A 96 -31.21 -0.86 -14.08
CA PRO A 96 -32.04 0.34 -13.90
C PRO A 96 -31.52 1.23 -12.74
N ASN A 97 -30.92 0.63 -11.71
CA ASN A 97 -30.30 1.35 -10.61
C ASN A 97 -29.13 2.23 -11.05
N TYR A 98 -28.31 1.76 -11.99
CA TYR A 98 -27.20 2.55 -12.53
C TYR A 98 -27.68 3.87 -13.13
N ASN A 99 -28.73 3.85 -13.97
CA ASN A 99 -29.26 5.05 -14.61
C ASN A 99 -29.85 6.05 -13.61
N ILE A 100 -30.53 5.56 -12.56
CA ILE A 100 -31.10 6.42 -11.50
C ILE A 100 -29.98 7.13 -10.74
N ILE A 101 -28.93 6.40 -10.35
CA ILE A 101 -27.80 6.98 -9.61
C ILE A 101 -27.02 7.93 -10.53
N LEU A 102 -26.78 7.55 -11.78
CA LEU A 102 -26.10 8.39 -12.77
C LEU A 102 -26.84 9.69 -13.01
N GLN A 103 -28.17 9.67 -13.14
CA GLN A 103 -28.95 10.89 -13.35
C GLN A 103 -28.83 11.85 -12.15
N ARG A 104 -28.95 11.32 -10.93
CA ARG A 104 -28.79 12.12 -9.70
C ARG A 104 -27.36 12.63 -9.53
N ALA A 105 -26.36 11.81 -9.87
CA ALA A 105 -24.96 12.21 -9.85
C ALA A 105 -24.70 13.34 -10.86
N LYS A 106 -25.30 13.28 -12.06
CA LYS A 106 -25.22 14.36 -13.07
C LYS A 106 -25.87 15.67 -12.63
N GLU A 107 -26.90 15.62 -11.78
CA GLU A 107 -27.51 16.83 -11.22
C GLU A 107 -26.58 17.52 -10.21
N VAL A 108 -25.84 16.74 -9.42
CA VAL A 108 -24.98 17.24 -8.34
C VAL A 108 -23.57 17.60 -8.83
N TYR A 109 -23.02 16.82 -9.76
CA TYR A 109 -21.66 16.94 -10.30
C TYR A 109 -21.68 17.34 -11.79
N LYS A 110 -22.62 18.22 -12.15
CA LYS A 110 -22.87 18.61 -13.54
C LYS A 110 -21.62 19.19 -14.19
N GLU A 111 -20.93 20.09 -13.48
CA GLU A 111 -19.76 20.79 -13.99
C GLU A 111 -18.59 19.82 -14.23
N GLU A 112 -18.37 18.89 -13.31
CA GLU A 112 -17.28 17.90 -13.37
C GLU A 112 -17.49 16.88 -14.50
N ILE A 113 -18.74 16.45 -14.72
CA ILE A 113 -19.08 15.48 -15.76
C ILE A 113 -19.11 16.14 -17.14
N GLU A 114 -19.63 17.38 -17.26
CA GLU A 114 -19.74 18.09 -18.54
C GLU A 114 -18.42 18.69 -19.03
N HIS A 115 -17.56 19.24 -18.14
CA HIS A 115 -16.25 19.77 -18.55
C HIS A 115 -15.16 18.69 -18.68
N GLY A 116 -15.28 17.57 -17.96
CA GLY A 116 -14.18 16.60 -17.84
C GLY A 116 -14.15 15.48 -18.88
N SER A 117 -15.22 15.26 -19.66
CA SER A 117 -15.41 14.01 -20.41
C SER A 117 -15.25 12.76 -19.52
N SER A 118 -15.54 12.91 -18.23
CA SER A 118 -15.30 11.90 -17.21
C SER A 118 -16.41 10.84 -17.26
N GLN A 119 -16.01 9.59 -17.50
CA GLN A 119 -16.92 8.44 -17.34
C GLN A 119 -17.07 8.10 -15.85
N LEU A 120 -18.25 7.61 -15.47
CA LEU A 120 -18.63 7.31 -14.10
C LEU A 120 -18.76 5.81 -13.88
N VAL A 121 -17.97 5.24 -12.98
CA VAL A 121 -18.15 3.88 -12.47
C VAL A 121 -18.76 3.97 -11.08
N ILE A 122 -19.75 3.12 -10.77
CA ILE A 122 -20.46 3.15 -9.49
C ILE A 122 -20.13 1.89 -8.72
N LEU A 123 -19.68 2.05 -7.48
CA LEU A 123 -19.35 0.99 -6.55
C LEU A 123 -20.41 0.93 -5.43
N ASP A 124 -21.05 -0.22 -5.31
CA ASP A 124 -22.03 -0.47 -4.24
C ASP A 124 -21.34 -1.01 -3.00
N ILE A 125 -21.26 -0.18 -1.96
CA ILE A 125 -20.61 -0.49 -0.69
C ILE A 125 -21.52 -1.35 0.19
N PHE A 126 -22.84 -1.15 0.10
CA PHE A 126 -23.82 -1.81 0.97
C PHE A 126 -24.39 -3.09 0.37
N GLY A 127 -24.24 -3.29 -0.94
CA GLY A 127 -24.54 -4.56 -1.58
C GLY A 127 -23.75 -5.71 -0.95
N THR A 128 -24.26 -6.94 -1.07
CA THR A 128 -23.65 -8.14 -0.45
C THR A 128 -22.17 -8.26 -0.81
N PHE A 129 -21.80 -8.04 -2.07
CA PHE A 129 -20.40 -8.09 -2.51
C PHE A 129 -19.57 -6.90 -2.03
N GLY A 130 -20.17 -5.72 -1.88
CA GLY A 130 -19.52 -4.54 -1.30
C GLY A 130 -19.15 -4.77 0.16
N VAL A 131 -20.07 -5.31 0.96
CA VAL A 131 -19.81 -5.66 2.36
C VAL A 131 -18.73 -6.75 2.46
N LEU A 132 -18.78 -7.78 1.60
CA LEU A 132 -17.74 -8.81 1.55
C LEU A 132 -16.36 -8.22 1.18
N PHE A 133 -16.31 -7.32 0.20
CA PHE A 133 -15.11 -6.59 -0.19
C PHE A 133 -14.51 -5.81 0.99
N ASN A 134 -15.32 -5.00 1.68
CA ASN A 134 -14.86 -4.20 2.83
C ASN A 134 -14.41 -5.08 4.01
N ALA A 135 -15.15 -6.16 4.29
CA ALA A 135 -14.78 -7.12 5.32
C ALA A 135 -13.43 -7.81 5.00
N PHE A 136 -13.23 -8.20 3.74
CA PHE A 136 -11.98 -8.83 3.29
C PHE A 136 -10.80 -7.85 3.32
N LEU A 137 -11.02 -6.59 2.93
CA LEU A 137 -10.03 -5.52 3.04
C LEU A 137 -9.57 -5.35 4.48
N THR A 138 -10.55 -5.16 5.38
CA THR A 138 -10.30 -4.96 6.81
C THR A 138 -9.57 -6.15 7.41
N LEU A 139 -10.01 -7.37 7.10
CA LEU A 139 -9.36 -8.60 7.56
C LEU A 139 -7.90 -8.67 7.10
N THR A 140 -7.64 -8.35 5.83
CA THR A 140 -6.28 -8.38 5.26
C THR A 140 -5.37 -7.37 5.96
N ILE A 141 -5.85 -6.14 6.18
CA ILE A 141 -5.09 -5.09 6.86
C ILE A 141 -4.76 -5.50 8.30
N VAL A 142 -5.75 -6.00 9.04
CA VAL A 142 -5.58 -6.41 10.44
C VAL A 142 -4.59 -7.57 10.54
N LEU A 143 -4.76 -8.62 9.74
CA LEU A 143 -3.86 -9.78 9.75
C LEU A 143 -2.44 -9.38 9.36
N ALA A 144 -2.26 -8.61 8.28
CA ALA A 144 -0.96 -8.14 7.85
C ALA A 144 -0.27 -7.30 8.93
N SER A 145 -1.01 -6.40 9.58
CA SER A 145 -0.50 -5.54 10.66
C SER A 145 -0.07 -6.36 11.87
N ILE A 146 -0.88 -7.32 12.31
CA ILE A 146 -0.55 -8.22 13.43
C ILE A 146 0.73 -8.99 13.13
N ILE A 147 0.85 -9.58 11.94
CA ILE A 147 2.04 -10.33 11.53
C ILE A 147 3.27 -9.43 11.52
N ILE A 148 3.19 -8.23 10.93
CA ILE A 148 4.30 -7.28 10.88
C ILE A 148 4.76 -6.90 12.30
N ILE A 149 3.82 -6.52 13.18
CA ILE A 149 4.12 -6.13 14.57
C ILE A 149 4.75 -7.30 15.33
N TYR A 150 4.19 -8.50 15.20
CA TYR A 150 4.70 -9.71 15.84
C TYR A 150 6.12 -10.04 15.38
N CYS A 151 6.34 -10.12 14.06
CA CYS A 151 7.65 -10.41 13.48
C CYS A 151 8.67 -9.33 13.89
N PHE A 152 8.30 -8.06 13.83
CA PHE A 152 9.15 -6.95 14.25
C PHE A 152 9.57 -7.07 15.73
N ALA A 153 8.61 -7.29 16.62
CA ALA A 153 8.87 -7.41 18.06
C ALA A 153 9.84 -8.57 18.35
N LYS A 154 9.59 -9.73 17.75
CA LYS A 154 10.43 -10.93 17.92
C LYS A 154 11.83 -10.73 17.33
N ILE A 155 11.94 -10.17 16.13
CA ILE A 155 13.24 -9.85 15.51
C ILE A 155 14.03 -8.88 16.39
N ARG A 156 13.39 -7.85 16.96
CA ARG A 156 14.03 -6.88 17.84
C ARG A 156 14.57 -7.53 19.12
N ILE A 157 13.81 -8.43 19.74
CA ILE A 157 14.23 -9.16 20.93
C ILE A 157 15.46 -10.04 20.61
N THR A 158 15.42 -10.80 19.52
CA THR A 158 16.53 -11.68 19.11
C THR A 158 17.80 -10.89 18.76
N LEU A 159 17.66 -9.77 18.06
CA LEU A 159 18.81 -8.90 17.76
C LEU A 159 19.44 -8.31 19.03
N ASN A 160 18.64 -8.04 20.07
CA ASN A 160 19.14 -7.57 21.35
C ASN A 160 19.81 -8.70 22.16
N SER A 161 19.31 -9.93 22.10
CA SER A 161 19.94 -11.07 22.80
C SER A 161 21.25 -11.52 22.15
N GLN A 162 21.38 -11.39 20.83
CA GLN A 162 22.60 -11.70 20.07
C GLN A 162 23.62 -10.56 20.06
N GLN A 163 23.40 -9.52 20.86
CA GLN A 163 24.21 -8.30 20.90
C GLN A 163 25.70 -8.55 21.16
N ASN A 164 26.05 -9.60 21.89
CA ASN A 164 27.44 -9.93 22.26
C ASN A 164 28.14 -10.82 21.23
N ILE A 165 27.40 -11.39 20.26
CA ILE A 165 27.93 -12.32 19.24
C ILE A 165 28.17 -11.59 17.91
N MET A 166 27.37 -10.57 17.61
CA MET A 166 27.46 -9.82 16.35
C MET A 166 28.54 -8.73 16.39
N SER A 167 29.24 -8.54 15.26
CA SER A 167 30.12 -7.38 15.10
C SER A 167 29.35 -6.06 15.25
N LYS A 168 30.00 -5.01 15.76
CA LYS A 168 29.40 -3.68 15.92
C LYS A 168 28.79 -3.15 14.61
N ARG A 169 29.45 -3.41 13.48
CA ARG A 169 28.99 -3.00 12.13
C ARG A 169 27.74 -3.77 11.69
N SER A 170 27.72 -5.09 11.84
CA SER A 170 26.56 -5.92 11.45
C SER A 170 25.35 -5.61 12.33
N LYS A 171 25.57 -5.37 13.62
CA LYS A 171 24.54 -4.97 14.57
C LYS A 171 23.85 -3.66 14.17
N GLU A 172 24.64 -2.63 13.87
CA GLU A 172 24.10 -1.34 13.48
C GLU A 172 23.32 -1.42 12.17
N LEU A 173 23.85 -2.18 11.19
CA LEU A 173 23.17 -2.39 9.91
C LEU A 173 21.81 -3.09 10.09
N GLN A 174 21.74 -4.16 10.89
CA GLN A 174 20.47 -4.86 11.15
C GLN A 174 19.47 -3.98 11.89
N ARG A 175 19.93 -3.16 12.84
CA ARG A 175 19.08 -2.20 13.56
C ARG A 175 18.49 -1.15 12.62
N GLN A 176 19.32 -0.56 11.76
CA GLN A 176 18.87 0.41 10.76
C GLN A 176 17.86 -0.20 9.79
N LEU A 177 18.16 -1.39 9.27
CA LEU A 177 17.30 -2.08 8.31
C LEU A 177 15.96 -2.49 8.95
N ASN A 178 15.97 -2.99 10.20
CA ASN A 178 14.74 -3.35 10.90
C ASN A 178 13.86 -2.12 11.18
N LYS A 179 14.47 -0.99 11.57
CA LYS A 179 13.75 0.28 11.77
C LYS A 179 13.17 0.80 10.44
N ALA A 180 13.96 0.80 9.36
CA ALA A 180 13.53 1.27 8.05
C ALA A 180 12.33 0.47 7.54
N MET A 181 12.36 -0.86 7.64
CA MET A 181 11.24 -1.70 7.23
C MET A 181 9.97 -1.47 8.04
N LEU A 182 10.07 -1.21 9.36
CA LEU A 182 8.89 -0.87 10.16
C LEU A 182 8.27 0.42 9.62
N ILE A 183 9.09 1.43 9.34
CA ILE A 183 8.59 2.71 8.82
C ILE A 183 8.00 2.50 7.41
N HIS A 184 8.63 1.69 6.54
CA HIS A 184 8.05 1.33 5.24
C HIS A 184 6.70 0.63 5.37
N ALA A 185 6.49 -0.17 6.41
CA ALA A 185 5.20 -0.79 6.69
C ALA A 185 4.17 0.21 7.25
N SER A 186 4.61 1.19 8.04
CA SER A 186 3.75 2.24 8.59
C SER A 186 3.30 3.27 7.55
N VAL A 187 4.12 3.53 6.52
CA VAL A 187 3.80 4.48 5.45
C VAL A 187 2.46 4.17 4.76
N PRO A 188 2.21 2.99 4.17
CA PRO A 188 0.92 2.68 3.55
C PRO A 188 -0.23 2.63 4.58
N MET A 189 0.04 2.28 5.85
CA MET A 189 -0.95 2.34 6.93
C MET A 189 -1.47 3.75 7.17
N ILE A 190 -0.58 4.74 7.21
CA ILE A 190 -0.93 6.13 7.50
C ILE A 190 -1.42 6.86 6.24
N ILE A 191 -0.72 6.67 5.13
CA ILE A 191 -0.93 7.46 3.91
C ILE A 191 -2.04 6.88 3.05
N CYS A 192 -2.38 5.60 3.17
CA CYS A 192 -3.39 4.96 2.33
C CYS A 192 -4.57 4.44 3.14
N PHE A 193 -4.32 3.57 4.12
CA PHE A 193 -5.41 2.91 4.83
C PHE A 193 -6.23 3.88 5.67
N LEU A 194 -5.60 4.83 6.37
CA LEU A 194 -6.35 5.83 7.13
C LEU A 194 -7.26 6.68 6.22
N PRO A 195 -6.79 7.24 5.09
CA PRO A 195 -7.65 7.90 4.12
C PRO A 195 -8.78 7.05 3.55
N ILE A 196 -8.51 5.78 3.21
CA ILE A 196 -9.54 4.85 2.72
C ILE A 196 -10.60 4.62 3.79
N SER A 197 -10.20 4.36 5.04
CA SER A 197 -11.14 4.15 6.14
C SER A 197 -11.97 5.39 6.42
N ILE A 198 -11.41 6.59 6.27
CA ILE A 198 -12.19 7.84 6.34
C ILE A 198 -13.20 7.86 5.20
N LEU A 199 -12.79 7.60 3.95
CA LEU A 199 -13.68 7.59 2.79
C LEU A 199 -14.83 6.58 2.94
N GLU A 200 -14.54 5.37 3.42
CA GLU A 200 -15.54 4.35 3.73
C GLU A 200 -16.51 4.84 4.81
N LEU A 201 -16.00 5.40 5.90
CA LEU A 201 -16.82 5.96 6.99
C LEU A 201 -17.76 7.06 6.48
N MET A 202 -17.27 7.90 5.57
CA MET A 202 -18.06 8.97 4.94
C MET A 202 -19.11 8.39 3.98
N GLY A 203 -18.78 7.31 3.26
CA GLY A 203 -19.75 6.52 2.51
C GLY A 203 -20.85 5.94 3.41
N TYR A 204 -20.49 5.41 4.58
CA TYR A 204 -21.44 4.88 5.56
C TYR A 204 -22.39 5.93 6.14
N PHE A 205 -21.88 7.13 6.43
CA PHE A 205 -22.68 8.25 6.93
C PHE A 205 -23.28 9.15 5.84
N ASN A 206 -23.03 8.82 4.57
CA ASN A 206 -23.46 9.60 3.41
C ASN A 206 -23.02 11.09 3.47
N ILE A 207 -21.79 11.33 3.95
CA ILE A 207 -21.19 12.66 4.05
C ILE A 207 -20.44 12.93 2.75
N ASN A 208 -20.89 13.93 2.00
CA ASN A 208 -20.25 14.34 0.75
C ASN A 208 -19.14 15.37 1.05
N ILE A 209 -17.88 14.98 0.84
CA ILE A 209 -16.71 15.85 1.03
C ILE A 209 -16.22 16.45 -0.31
N LYS A 210 -16.87 16.09 -1.44
CA LYS A 210 -16.43 16.46 -2.79
C LYS A 210 -14.94 16.11 -3.00
N ALA A 211 -14.27 16.87 -3.87
CA ALA A 211 -12.91 16.64 -4.41
C ALA A 211 -11.77 16.38 -3.39
N PHE A 212 -12.02 16.48 -2.08
CA PHE A 212 -11.05 16.06 -1.07
C PHE A 212 -10.67 14.58 -1.20
N CYS A 213 -11.58 13.73 -1.66
CA CYS A 213 -11.31 12.32 -1.86
C CYS A 213 -10.32 12.04 -2.99
N THR A 214 -10.21 12.92 -3.99
CA THR A 214 -9.16 12.86 -5.04
C THR A 214 -7.75 12.96 -4.44
N LEU A 215 -7.58 13.75 -3.37
CA LEU A 215 -6.28 13.88 -2.68
C LEU A 215 -5.85 12.56 -2.02
N PHE A 216 -6.79 11.72 -1.60
CA PHE A 216 -6.48 10.42 -1.02
C PHE A 216 -5.89 9.44 -2.03
N PHE A 217 -6.29 9.53 -3.30
CA PHE A 217 -5.72 8.69 -4.36
C PHE A 217 -4.31 9.13 -4.73
N PHE A 218 -4.06 10.45 -4.77
CA PHE A 218 -2.69 10.96 -4.86
C PHE A 218 -1.81 10.38 -3.76
N ALA A 219 -2.32 10.24 -2.54
CA ALA A 219 -1.54 9.71 -1.42
C ALA A 219 -1.01 8.29 -1.68
N PHE A 220 -1.75 7.44 -2.42
CA PHE A 220 -1.31 6.07 -2.75
C PHE A 220 -0.05 6.05 -3.61
N GLU A 221 0.02 6.97 -4.58
CA GLU A 221 1.15 7.08 -5.51
C GLU A 221 2.44 7.55 -4.81
N TRP A 222 2.32 8.17 -3.63
CA TRP A 222 3.46 8.68 -2.87
C TRP A 222 4.11 7.62 -1.97
N VAL A 223 3.49 6.45 -1.77
CA VAL A 223 4.07 5.38 -0.95
C VAL A 223 5.46 4.95 -1.44
N PRO A 224 5.68 4.65 -2.74
CA PRO A 224 7.02 4.32 -3.24
C PRO A 224 8.02 5.47 -3.05
N PHE A 225 7.58 6.72 -3.22
CA PHE A 225 8.41 7.91 -3.02
C PHE A 225 8.91 8.02 -1.58
N PHE A 226 8.00 7.93 -0.59
CA PHE A 226 8.38 7.95 0.82
C PHE A 226 9.26 6.76 1.19
N ASN A 227 8.95 5.55 0.72
CA ASN A 227 9.78 4.37 0.93
C ASN A 227 11.21 4.54 0.35
N GLY A 228 11.33 5.20 -0.80
CA GLY A 228 12.61 5.58 -1.39
C GLY A 228 13.38 6.54 -0.48
N ILE A 229 12.75 7.62 -0.02
CA ILE A 229 13.37 8.60 0.90
C ILE A 229 13.81 7.94 2.20
N ILE A 230 12.97 7.10 2.80
CA ILE A 230 13.28 6.40 4.05
C ILE A 230 14.50 5.49 3.86
N SER A 231 14.56 4.77 2.74
CA SER A 231 15.72 3.93 2.40
C SER A 231 17.00 4.76 2.25
N LEU A 232 16.93 5.90 1.54
CA LEU A 232 18.07 6.78 1.30
C LEU A 232 18.56 7.50 2.58
N THR A 233 17.68 7.72 3.55
CA THR A 233 18.00 8.48 4.76
C THR A 233 18.42 7.57 5.92
N LEU A 234 17.72 6.47 6.15
CA LEU A 234 17.91 5.59 7.31
C LEU A 234 18.90 4.45 7.10
N ILE A 235 19.06 3.97 5.86
CA ILE A 235 19.99 2.88 5.56
C ILE A 235 21.33 3.49 5.18
N GLY A 236 22.30 3.46 6.11
CA GLY A 236 23.61 4.09 5.92
C GLY A 236 24.33 3.64 4.65
N SER A 237 24.21 2.37 4.28
CA SER A 237 24.77 1.83 3.03
C SER A 237 24.17 2.48 1.78
N CYS A 238 22.84 2.61 1.70
CA CYS A 238 22.17 3.26 0.58
C CYS A 238 22.52 4.75 0.51
N ARG A 239 22.54 5.43 1.66
CA ARG A 239 22.91 6.84 1.77
C ARG A 239 24.33 7.10 1.26
N ASN A 240 25.29 6.30 1.71
CA ASN A 240 26.69 6.46 1.34
C ASN A 240 26.91 6.17 -0.14
N TYR A 241 26.26 5.14 -0.68
CA TYR A 241 26.31 4.84 -2.10
C TYR A 241 25.70 5.97 -2.95
N THR A 242 24.59 6.55 -2.48
CA THR A 242 23.95 7.69 -3.15
C THR A 242 24.85 8.93 -3.14
N LYS A 243 25.48 9.24 -2.00
CA LYS A 243 26.47 10.32 -1.91
C LYS A 243 27.63 10.11 -2.89
N LYS A 244 28.09 8.86 -3.05
CA LYS A 244 29.13 8.51 -4.03
C LYS A 244 28.69 8.76 -5.46
N ILE A 245 27.46 8.37 -5.83
CA ILE A 245 26.89 8.66 -7.16
C ILE A 245 26.87 10.17 -7.44
N PHE A 246 26.51 10.97 -6.44
CA PHE A 246 26.45 12.43 -6.56
C PHE A 246 27.80 13.14 -6.33
N GLY A 247 28.91 12.41 -6.16
CA GLY A 247 30.24 13.00 -5.93
C GLY A 247 30.40 13.73 -4.59
N LEU A 248 29.49 13.51 -3.63
CA LEU A 248 29.46 14.13 -2.30
C LEU A 248 30.29 13.36 -1.26
N GLU A 249 31.27 12.55 -1.69
CA GLU A 249 32.15 11.82 -0.76
C GLU A 249 33.02 12.81 0.03
N VAL A 250 32.71 12.95 1.32
CA VAL A 250 33.68 13.45 2.30
C VAL A 250 34.69 12.33 2.50
N LYS A 251 35.96 12.57 2.11
CA LYS A 251 37.10 11.72 2.47
C LYS A 251 37.08 11.54 3.99
N VAL A 252 36.67 10.37 4.47
CA VAL A 252 36.91 10.00 5.86
C VAL A 252 38.40 9.67 5.95
N GLU A 253 39.19 10.62 6.43
CA GLU A 253 40.56 10.35 6.85
C GLU A 253 40.55 9.16 7.81
N LYS A 254 41.29 8.11 7.45
CA LYS A 254 41.61 7.02 8.37
C LYS A 254 42.43 7.61 9.51
N ILE A 255 41.78 7.97 10.63
CA ILE A 255 42.48 8.12 11.90
C ILE A 255 42.92 6.71 12.30
N THR A 256 44.12 6.36 11.86
CA THR A 256 44.89 5.22 12.32
C THR A 256 45.67 5.72 13.53
N GLN A 257 45.15 5.49 14.73
CA GLN A 257 45.94 5.42 15.97
C GLN A 257 45.60 4.03 16.53
N ALA A 258 46.43 2.99 16.45
CA ALA A 258 47.84 2.89 16.83
C ALA A 258 48.09 3.40 18.25
N THR A 259 47.59 2.65 19.22
CA THR A 259 48.12 2.52 20.59
C THR A 259 47.97 1.04 20.92
N VAL A 260 48.94 0.22 20.52
CA VAL A 260 50.12 -0.17 21.31
C VAL A 260 49.69 -0.77 22.65
N ILE A 261 49.78 -2.09 22.67
CA ILE A 261 49.84 -2.98 23.81
C ILE A 261 51.00 -2.52 24.69
N ASP A 262 50.74 -2.35 25.97
CA ASP A 262 51.59 -2.81 27.08
C ASP A 262 50.67 -3.21 28.24
#